data_AF-A0A1F8CUE5-F1
#
_entry.id   AF-A0A1F8CUE5-F1
#
_cell.length_a   1.000
_cell.length_b   1.000
_cell.length_c   1.000
_cell.angle_alpha   90.00
_cell.angle_beta   90.00
_cell.angle_gamma   90.00
#
_symmetry.space_group_name_H-M   'P 1'
#
loop_
_entity.id
_entity.type
_entity.pdbx_description
1 polymer ?
#
loop_
_entity_poly.entity_id
_entity_poly.type
_entity_poly.pdbx_seq_one_letter_code
_entity_poly.pdbx_strand_id
1 'polypeptide(L)'
;MSLVQKLEPVLSTLSTSSSDLQVFISIVNYYENALFVVTIAHDEEEAQKLIAEMLSKASERDPNIPGLYAQPGRFESWWNRDNDLLYDELINEMSSSKQCLKLDFKDPEIIVPCLELLKERKLKQPIFLNADVLQGNGASISKFNAIGFITLCRKIYPEGILSTGWTTVSDPKFLYTQENVDQMFELVKDFEEVTFPVRACLISNSWKQLQRLIKKEGFSLTIWNNEPVDGKLQNWLKENTDPIKTFYDFIDENKNPLRFW
;
A
#
# COMPACT_ATOMS: atom_id res chain seq x y z
N MET A 1 6.98 -21.40 9.70
CA MET A 1 5.68 -20.91 10.19
C MET A 1 5.47 -19.56 9.53
N SER A 2 4.44 -19.43 8.68
CA SER A 2 4.12 -18.15 8.02
C SER A 2 3.72 -17.10 9.06
N LEU A 3 3.84 -15.82 8.75
CA LEU A 3 3.39 -14.73 9.64
C LEU A 3 1.92 -14.94 10.05
N VAL A 4 1.10 -15.40 9.11
CA VAL A 4 -0.30 -15.83 9.30
C VAL A 4 -0.43 -16.92 10.38
N GLN A 5 0.44 -17.94 10.37
CA GLN A 5 0.43 -19.01 11.36
C GLN A 5 0.97 -18.59 12.73
N LYS A 6 1.79 -17.53 12.80
CA LYS A 6 2.29 -16.96 14.07
C LYS A 6 1.26 -16.07 14.76
N LEU A 7 0.39 -15.43 13.98
CA LEU A 7 -0.69 -14.57 14.46
C LEU A 7 -1.87 -15.35 15.06
N GLU A 8 -2.14 -16.59 14.60
CA GLU A 8 -3.27 -17.42 15.05
C GLU A 8 -3.42 -17.58 16.59
N PRO A 9 -2.36 -17.84 17.38
CA PRO A 9 -2.49 -18.06 18.82
C PRO A 9 -2.75 -16.75 19.61
N VAL A 10 -2.18 -15.63 19.17
CA VAL A 10 -2.34 -14.30 19.81
C VAL A 10 -3.80 -13.84 19.72
N LEU A 11 -4.44 -14.10 18.58
CA LEU A 11 -5.85 -13.78 18.29
C LEU A 11 -6.88 -14.59 19.12
N SER A 12 -6.44 -15.60 19.87
CA SER A 12 -7.32 -16.50 20.63
C SER A 12 -7.47 -16.13 22.11
N THR A 13 -6.71 -15.16 22.64
CA THR A 13 -6.56 -14.99 24.11
C THR A 13 -6.80 -13.61 24.71
N LEU A 14 -7.19 -12.57 23.97
CA LEU A 14 -7.19 -11.21 24.55
C LEU A 14 -8.54 -10.49 24.49
N SER A 15 -8.94 -10.01 25.68
CA SER A 15 -10.04 -9.09 25.96
C SER A 15 -9.46 -7.79 26.54
N THR A 16 -9.82 -6.66 25.92
CA THR A 16 -9.83 -5.27 26.43
C THR A 16 -8.57 -4.70 27.09
N SER A 17 -7.95 -3.68 26.48
CA SER A 17 -7.55 -2.44 27.20
C SER A 17 -7.20 -1.24 26.30
N SER A 18 -8.01 -0.18 26.41
CA SER A 18 -7.69 1.26 26.47
C SER A 18 -6.41 1.82 25.80
N SER A 19 -6.57 2.43 24.63
CA SER A 19 -6.04 3.78 24.32
C SER A 19 -6.84 4.40 23.16
N ASP A 20 -7.29 5.66 23.33
CA ASP A 20 -8.35 6.36 22.57
C ASP A 20 -8.03 6.73 21.10
N LEU A 21 -7.38 5.86 20.33
CA LEU A 21 -7.37 5.97 18.87
C LEU A 21 -7.33 4.57 18.24
N GLN A 22 -8.49 4.10 17.78
CA GLN A 22 -8.60 2.82 17.10
C GLN A 22 -8.05 2.96 15.67
N VAL A 23 -6.92 2.29 15.41
CA VAL A 23 -6.29 2.25 14.09
C VAL A 23 -6.69 0.94 13.42
N PHE A 24 -7.52 1.03 12.39
CA PHE A 24 -8.01 -0.12 11.63
C PHE A 24 -7.05 -0.46 10.49
N ILE A 25 -6.76 -1.76 10.35
CA ILE A 25 -5.85 -2.30 9.35
C ILE A 25 -6.61 -3.20 8.38
N SER A 26 -6.44 -2.96 7.08
CA SER A 26 -6.77 -3.94 6.03
C SER A 26 -5.50 -4.41 5.34
N ILE A 27 -5.29 -5.73 5.30
CA ILE A 27 -4.16 -6.34 4.58
C ILE A 27 -4.53 -6.43 3.11
N VAL A 28 -3.79 -5.74 2.25
CA VAL A 28 -4.14 -5.66 0.81
C VAL A 28 -3.37 -6.69 -0.01
N ASN A 29 -2.07 -6.86 0.23
CA ASN A 29 -1.23 -7.80 -0.53
C ASN A 29 -0.12 -8.41 0.35
N TYR A 30 0.18 -9.69 0.13
CA TYR A 30 1.27 -10.42 0.78
C TYR A 30 2.21 -11.02 -0.27
N TYR A 31 3.42 -10.48 -0.40
CA TYR A 31 4.46 -11.07 -1.26
C TYR A 31 5.37 -11.95 -0.42
N GLU A 32 5.36 -13.26 -0.67
CA GLU A 32 6.23 -14.21 0.04
C GLU A 32 7.68 -13.72 0.09
N ASN A 33 8.17 -13.47 1.30
CA ASN A 33 9.53 -13.02 1.61
C ASN A 33 9.94 -11.61 1.12
N ALA A 34 9.02 -10.76 0.65
CA ALA A 34 9.37 -9.44 0.10
C ALA A 34 8.66 -8.27 0.80
N LEU A 35 7.33 -8.18 0.71
CA LEU A 35 6.58 -6.98 1.10
C LEU A 35 5.22 -7.32 1.72
N PHE A 36 4.90 -6.66 2.83
CA PHE A 36 3.61 -6.70 3.51
C PHE A 36 2.92 -5.34 3.38
N VAL A 37 1.75 -5.27 2.72
CA VAL A 37 1.03 -4.00 2.50
C VAL A 37 -0.19 -3.92 3.41
N VAL A 38 -0.26 -2.83 4.19
CA VAL A 38 -1.29 -2.58 5.20
C VAL A 38 -1.93 -1.23 4.93
N THR A 39 -3.23 -1.23 4.62
CA THR A 39 -4.06 -0.02 4.56
C THR A 39 -4.46 0.39 5.96
N ILE A 40 -4.33 1.67 6.28
CA ILE A 40 -4.59 2.20 7.62
C ILE A 40 -5.65 3.31 7.56
N ALA A 41 -6.68 3.18 8.40
CA ALA A 41 -7.77 4.17 8.56
C ALA A 41 -8.17 4.33 10.05
N HIS A 42 -8.81 5.46 10.38
CA HIS A 42 -9.17 5.84 11.76
C HIS A 42 -10.63 5.56 12.15
N ASP A 43 -11.48 5.25 11.16
CA ASP A 43 -12.92 5.10 11.33
C ASP A 43 -13.34 3.70 10.87
N GLU A 44 -14.16 3.05 11.69
CA GLU A 44 -14.73 1.74 11.42
C GLU A 44 -15.62 1.78 10.16
N GLU A 45 -16.38 2.86 9.93
CA GLU A 45 -17.25 2.98 8.76
C GLU A 45 -16.43 3.16 7.46
N GLU A 46 -15.39 4.01 7.46
CA GLU A 46 -14.48 4.14 6.32
C GLU A 46 -13.66 2.87 6.08
N ALA A 47 -13.22 2.18 7.14
CA ALA A 47 -12.59 0.87 7.04
C ALA A 47 -13.55 -0.18 6.45
N GLN A 48 -14.79 -0.24 6.97
CA GLN A 48 -15.86 -1.12 6.47
C GLN A 48 -16.26 -0.79 5.03
N LYS A 49 -16.23 0.48 4.61
CA LYS A 49 -16.50 0.91 3.24
C LYS A 49 -15.38 0.53 2.29
N LEU A 50 -14.11 0.75 2.69
CA LEU A 50 -12.95 0.25 1.95
C LEU A 50 -13.02 -1.28 1.80
N ILE A 51 -13.43 -1.98 2.87
CA ILE A 51 -13.66 -3.43 2.88
C ILE A 51 -14.83 -3.83 1.97
N ALA A 52 -15.96 -3.12 2.00
CA ALA A 52 -17.13 -3.39 1.16
C ALA A 52 -16.84 -3.15 -0.34
N GLU A 53 -16.05 -2.11 -0.65
CA GLU A 53 -15.53 -1.87 -1.99
C GLU A 53 -14.56 -2.98 -2.46
N MET A 54 -13.79 -3.57 -1.54
CA MET A 54 -12.93 -4.72 -1.85
C MET A 54 -13.73 -6.02 -2.02
N LEU A 55 -14.75 -6.27 -1.19
CA LEU A 55 -15.57 -7.48 -1.19
C LEU A 55 -16.58 -7.53 -2.34
N SER A 56 -17.22 -6.41 -2.67
CA SER A 56 -18.12 -6.32 -3.84
C SER A 56 -17.40 -6.69 -5.14
N LYS A 57 -16.13 -6.30 -5.28
CA LYS A 57 -15.27 -6.66 -6.42
C LYS A 57 -14.81 -8.13 -6.40
N ALA A 58 -14.85 -8.80 -5.24
CA ALA A 58 -14.54 -10.23 -5.13
C ALA A 58 -15.75 -11.13 -5.45
N SER A 59 -16.98 -10.60 -5.38
CA SER A 59 -18.23 -11.36 -5.54
C SER A 59 -18.71 -11.58 -6.99
N GLU A 60 -18.03 -11.03 -8.01
CA GLU A 60 -18.38 -11.23 -9.43
C GLU A 60 -17.83 -12.56 -10.04
N ARG A 61 -17.56 -13.59 -9.23
CA ARG A 61 -16.82 -14.80 -9.66
C ARG A 61 -17.72 -15.99 -10.05
N ASP A 62 -17.39 -16.60 -11.19
CA ASP A 62 -18.02 -17.79 -11.78
C ASP A 62 -17.75 -19.07 -10.95
N PRO A 63 -18.80 -19.79 -10.50
CA PRO A 63 -18.67 -20.96 -9.62
C PRO A 63 -18.10 -22.23 -10.28
N ASN A 64 -17.73 -22.22 -11.57
CA ASN A 64 -17.41 -23.45 -12.31
C ASN A 64 -15.91 -23.74 -12.56
N ILE A 65 -14.97 -23.00 -11.97
CA ILE A 65 -13.52 -23.27 -12.11
C ILE A 65 -13.02 -24.06 -10.89
N PRO A 66 -12.63 -25.35 -11.03
CA PRO A 66 -12.17 -26.16 -9.90
C PRO A 66 -10.66 -25.99 -9.70
N GLY A 67 -10.27 -25.29 -8.64
CA GLY A 67 -8.89 -25.17 -8.20
C GLY A 67 -8.66 -23.89 -7.41
N LEU A 68 -8.17 -24.02 -6.18
CA LEU A 68 -8.00 -22.97 -5.15
C LEU A 68 -9.29 -22.48 -4.47
N TYR A 69 -9.72 -23.27 -3.49
CA TYR A 69 -10.47 -22.74 -2.37
C TYR A 69 -9.56 -21.83 -1.54
N ALA A 70 -9.64 -20.51 -1.73
CA ALA A 70 -9.50 -19.62 -0.58
C ALA A 70 -10.76 -19.85 0.25
N GLN A 71 -10.71 -20.76 1.23
CA GLN A 71 -11.88 -21.01 2.06
C GLN A 71 -12.29 -19.71 2.77
N PRO A 72 -13.50 -19.17 2.52
CA PRO A 72 -13.96 -17.91 3.11
C PRO A 72 -13.88 -17.89 4.65
N GLY A 73 -14.04 -19.05 5.29
CA GLY A 73 -14.13 -19.17 6.75
C GLY A 73 -12.87 -18.79 7.54
N ARG A 74 -11.67 -18.82 6.93
CA ARG A 74 -10.42 -18.48 7.65
C ARG A 74 -10.21 -16.98 7.76
N PHE A 75 -10.70 -16.26 6.75
CA PHE A 75 -10.74 -14.81 6.77
C PHE A 75 -11.97 -14.40 7.60
N GLU A 76 -13.20 -14.88 7.34
CA GLU A 76 -14.43 -14.49 8.08
C GLU A 76 -14.33 -14.50 9.61
N SER A 77 -13.52 -15.39 10.20
CA SER A 77 -13.29 -15.47 11.65
C SER A 77 -12.34 -14.41 12.24
N TRP A 78 -11.61 -13.67 11.39
CA TRP A 78 -10.77 -12.52 11.76
C TRP A 78 -11.55 -11.20 11.73
N TRP A 79 -12.70 -11.15 11.05
CA TRP A 79 -13.46 -9.91 10.79
C TRP A 79 -14.70 -9.73 11.67
N ASN A 80 -15.13 -10.79 12.36
CA ASN A 80 -16.44 -10.82 13.04
C ASN A 80 -16.33 -10.85 14.57
N ARG A 81 -15.29 -10.20 15.11
CA ARG A 81 -15.16 -9.95 16.55
C ARG A 81 -15.03 -8.45 16.76
N ASP A 82 -15.67 -7.93 17.80
CA ASP A 82 -15.60 -6.55 18.31
C ASP A 82 -14.17 -6.15 18.76
N ASN A 83 -13.16 -6.41 17.94
CA ASN A 83 -11.78 -6.52 18.39
C ASN A 83 -10.91 -5.46 17.74
N ASP A 84 -10.66 -4.43 18.55
CA ASP A 84 -9.41 -3.69 18.78
C ASP A 84 -8.11 -4.44 18.41
N LEU A 85 -7.92 -4.86 17.16
CA LEU A 85 -6.65 -5.37 16.65
C LEU A 85 -5.78 -4.19 16.20
N LEU A 86 -5.38 -3.44 17.24
CA LEU A 86 -4.64 -2.19 17.21
C LEU A 86 -3.28 -2.43 16.56
N TYR A 87 -2.97 -1.62 15.54
CA TYR A 87 -1.67 -1.42 14.88
C TYR A 87 -0.40 -1.83 15.66
N ASP A 88 -0.35 -1.66 16.98
CA ASP A 88 0.70 -2.19 17.87
C ASP A 88 1.00 -3.69 17.69
N GLU A 89 -0.01 -4.55 17.69
CA GLU A 89 0.20 -6.01 17.59
C GLU A 89 0.84 -6.39 16.25
N LEU A 90 0.40 -5.75 15.17
CA LEU A 90 1.03 -5.89 13.85
C LEU A 90 2.50 -5.50 13.92
N ILE A 91 2.82 -4.33 14.50
CA ILE A 91 4.20 -3.85 14.59
C ILE A 91 5.04 -4.79 15.45
N ASN A 92 4.49 -5.32 16.55
CA ASN A 92 5.15 -6.32 17.40
C ASN A 92 5.49 -7.59 16.62
N GLU A 93 4.58 -8.10 15.81
CA GLU A 93 4.82 -9.30 15.01
C GLU A 93 5.83 -9.07 13.90
N MET A 94 5.77 -7.88 13.29
CA MET A 94 6.75 -7.44 12.30
C MET A 94 8.17 -7.35 12.87
N SER A 95 8.36 -7.13 14.19
CA SER A 95 9.70 -7.13 14.80
C SER A 95 10.45 -8.45 14.63
N SER A 96 9.73 -9.57 14.48
CA SER A 96 10.31 -10.91 14.25
C SER A 96 10.34 -11.31 12.77
N SER A 97 9.80 -10.47 11.89
CA SER A 97 9.71 -10.71 10.45
C SER A 97 10.95 -10.20 9.71
N LYS A 98 11.25 -10.82 8.58
CA LYS A 98 12.26 -10.33 7.62
C LYS A 98 11.65 -9.52 6.48
N GLN A 99 10.32 -9.43 6.43
CA GLN A 99 9.60 -8.78 5.34
C GLN A 99 9.61 -7.26 5.51
N CYS A 100 9.66 -6.53 4.40
CA CYS A 100 9.42 -5.09 4.41
C CYS A 100 7.95 -4.81 4.73
N LEU A 101 7.67 -3.68 5.37
CA LEU A 101 6.30 -3.25 5.68
C LEU A 101 5.98 -1.99 4.87
N LYS A 102 4.83 -1.96 4.21
CA LYS A 102 4.29 -0.75 3.58
C LYS A 102 3.01 -0.34 4.27
N LEU A 103 3.05 0.85 4.83
CA LEU A 103 1.94 1.49 5.52
C LEU A 103 1.25 2.44 4.54
N ASP A 104 0.08 2.05 4.05
CA ASP A 104 -0.75 2.86 3.15
C ASP A 104 -1.76 3.67 3.96
N PHE A 105 -1.37 4.90 4.30
CA PHE A 105 -2.19 5.85 5.04
C PHE A 105 -3.33 6.34 4.14
N LYS A 106 -4.56 6.13 4.58
CA LYS A 106 -5.77 6.71 3.97
C LYS A 106 -6.36 7.85 4.77
N ASP A 107 -5.86 8.05 5.98
CA ASP A 107 -6.27 9.12 6.86
C ASP A 107 -5.09 9.94 7.44
N PRO A 108 -5.13 11.28 7.38
CA PRO A 108 -4.11 12.13 7.99
C PRO A 108 -4.02 12.05 9.52
N GLU A 109 -5.12 11.80 10.25
CA GLU A 109 -5.18 11.89 11.71
C GLU A 109 -4.37 10.78 12.40
N ILE A 110 -4.19 9.64 11.72
CA ILE A 110 -3.45 8.48 12.23
C ILE A 110 -1.94 8.53 11.96
N ILE A 111 -1.45 9.49 11.17
CA ILE A 111 -0.03 9.53 10.79
C ILE A 111 0.84 9.61 12.04
N VAL A 112 0.61 10.61 12.90
CA VAL A 112 1.41 10.84 14.10
C VAL A 112 1.40 9.63 15.05
N PRO A 113 0.23 9.11 15.49
CA PRO A 113 0.21 7.97 16.41
C PRO A 113 0.86 6.71 15.82
N CYS A 114 0.67 6.44 14.52
CA CYS A 114 1.34 5.31 13.88
C CYS A 114 2.87 5.48 13.82
N LEU A 115 3.37 6.65 13.43
CA LEU A 115 4.80 6.90 13.31
C LEU A 115 5.52 6.88 14.67
N GLU A 116 4.91 7.43 15.73
CA GLU A 116 5.50 7.36 17.08
C GLU A 116 5.60 5.92 17.57
N LEU A 117 4.58 5.09 17.32
CA LEU A 117 4.63 3.68 17.70
C LEU A 117 5.72 2.90 16.92
N LEU A 118 5.88 3.14 15.61
CA LEU A 118 6.98 2.54 14.83
C LEU A 118 8.35 2.88 15.43
N LYS A 119 8.54 4.17 15.76
CA LYS A 119 9.78 4.69 16.34
C LYS A 119 10.11 4.02 17.67
N GLU A 120 9.11 3.77 18.51
CA GLU A 120 9.29 3.06 19.77
C GLU A 120 9.73 1.60 19.55
N ARG A 121 9.16 0.94 18.55
CA ARG A 121 9.35 -0.48 18.27
C ARG A 121 10.68 -0.79 17.57
N LYS A 122 11.31 0.21 16.92
CA LYS A 122 12.65 0.12 16.31
C LYS A 122 12.80 -1.08 15.37
N LEU A 123 11.86 -1.21 14.45
CA LEU A 123 11.90 -2.23 13.41
C LEU A 123 13.18 -2.10 12.58
N LYS A 124 13.78 -3.23 12.21
CA LYS A 124 15.07 -3.27 11.50
C LYS A 124 14.94 -3.39 9.98
N GLN A 125 13.78 -3.85 9.53
CA GLN A 125 13.44 -3.97 8.12
C GLN A 125 13.10 -2.60 7.51
N PRO A 126 13.17 -2.47 6.18
CA PRO A 126 12.64 -1.29 5.49
C PRO A 126 11.14 -1.12 5.71
N ILE A 127 10.74 0.13 6.00
CA ILE A 127 9.34 0.53 6.16
C ILE A 127 9.00 1.59 5.12
N PHE A 128 8.02 1.32 4.26
CA PHE A 128 7.50 2.26 3.29
C PHE A 128 6.33 3.04 3.89
N LEU A 129 6.43 4.38 3.85
CA LEU A 129 5.40 5.29 4.33
C LEU A 129 4.63 5.82 3.12
N ASN A 130 3.47 5.22 2.83
CA ASN A 130 2.69 5.45 1.63
C ASN A 130 1.49 6.35 1.86
N ALA A 131 1.31 7.36 1.01
CA ALA A 131 0.10 8.16 0.96
C ALA A 131 -0.05 8.82 -0.42
N ASP A 132 -1.29 9.02 -0.85
CA ASP A 132 -1.64 9.77 -2.05
C ASP A 132 -1.72 11.27 -1.71
N VAL A 133 -0.57 11.96 -1.76
CA VAL A 133 -0.41 13.33 -1.21
C VAL A 133 -0.67 14.45 -2.22
N LEU A 134 -0.62 14.15 -3.52
CA LEU A 134 -0.92 15.11 -4.58
C LEU A 134 -2.15 14.71 -5.36
N GLN A 135 -2.85 15.69 -5.95
CA GLN A 135 -3.98 15.41 -6.83
C GLN A 135 -3.49 14.99 -8.21
N GLY A 136 -3.94 13.82 -8.70
CA GLY A 136 -3.73 13.41 -10.09
C GLY A 136 -4.72 14.08 -11.05
N ASN A 137 -4.38 14.11 -12.34
CA ASN A 137 -5.24 14.68 -13.37
C ASN A 137 -6.62 13.97 -13.40
N GLY A 138 -7.69 14.73 -13.24
CA GLY A 138 -9.07 14.22 -13.21
C GLY A 138 -9.45 13.47 -11.92
N ALA A 139 -8.55 13.34 -10.96
CA ALA A 139 -8.81 12.68 -9.69
C ALA A 139 -9.35 13.63 -8.61
N SER A 140 -9.80 13.08 -7.49
CA SER A 140 -10.22 13.84 -6.32
C SER A 140 -9.04 14.57 -5.67
N ILE A 141 -9.33 15.66 -4.96
CA ILE A 141 -8.33 16.36 -4.14
C ILE A 141 -7.82 15.39 -3.06
N SER A 142 -6.51 15.42 -2.79
CA SER A 142 -5.93 14.61 -1.71
C SER A 142 -6.47 15.05 -0.35
N LYS A 143 -6.75 14.08 0.53
CA LYS A 143 -7.06 14.35 1.95
C LYS A 143 -5.83 14.82 2.73
N PHE A 144 -4.62 14.58 2.21
CA PHE A 144 -3.36 14.87 2.90
C PHE A 144 -2.82 16.25 2.55
N ASN A 145 -2.31 16.96 3.56
CA ASN A 145 -1.40 18.06 3.32
C ASN A 145 -0.02 17.49 2.96
N ALA A 146 0.41 17.64 1.71
CA ALA A 146 1.63 17.02 1.19
C ALA A 146 2.90 17.37 2.00
N ILE A 147 3.09 18.66 2.28
CA ILE A 147 4.25 19.14 3.07
C ILE A 147 4.15 18.62 4.51
N GLY A 148 2.95 18.62 5.08
CA GLY A 148 2.68 18.12 6.43
C GLY A 148 3.01 16.64 6.57
N PHE A 149 2.51 15.78 5.67
CA PHE A 149 2.81 14.34 5.65
C PHE A 149 4.33 14.11 5.62
N ILE A 150 5.02 14.72 4.67
CA ILE A 150 6.47 14.54 4.49
C ILE A 150 7.25 15.06 5.69
N THR A 151 6.84 16.20 6.25
CA THR A 151 7.48 16.77 7.45
C THR A 151 7.31 15.84 8.65
N LEU A 152 6.12 15.26 8.83
CA LEU A 152 5.85 14.31 9.91
C LEU A 152 6.66 13.03 9.74
N CYS A 153 6.68 12.42 8.55
CA CYS A 153 7.50 11.26 8.25
C CYS A 153 8.98 11.52 8.56
N ARG A 154 9.54 12.63 8.04
CA ARG A 154 10.95 12.99 8.27
C ARG A 154 11.28 13.29 9.73
N LYS A 155 10.35 13.90 10.47
CA LYS A 155 10.57 14.31 11.86
C LYS A 155 10.43 13.15 12.85
N ILE A 156 9.43 12.29 12.63
CA ILE A 156 9.06 11.24 13.60
C ILE A 156 9.77 9.93 13.27
N TYR A 157 9.85 9.54 11.99
CA TYR A 157 10.41 8.27 11.54
C TYR A 157 11.32 8.45 10.30
N PRO A 158 12.48 9.15 10.45
CA PRO A 158 13.37 9.51 9.34
C PRO A 158 13.98 8.33 8.57
N GLU A 159 14.00 7.14 9.16
CA GLU A 159 14.47 5.90 8.54
C GLU A 159 13.45 5.25 7.57
N GLY A 160 12.22 5.79 7.51
CA GLY A 160 11.19 5.31 6.59
C GLY A 160 11.45 5.74 5.14
N ILE A 161 11.16 4.83 4.21
CA ILE A 161 11.21 5.11 2.77
C ILE A 161 9.90 5.77 2.37
N LEU A 162 9.96 6.97 1.77
CA LEU A 162 8.76 7.64 1.30
C LEU A 162 8.18 6.92 0.08
N SER A 163 6.88 6.65 0.12
CA SER A 163 6.10 6.08 -0.98
C SER A 163 4.98 7.06 -1.35
N THR A 164 5.34 8.18 -1.99
CA THR A 164 4.41 9.30 -2.19
C THR A 164 3.73 9.23 -3.55
N GLY A 165 2.40 9.14 -3.53
CA GLY A 165 1.57 8.95 -4.71
C GLY A 165 0.69 10.15 -5.05
N TRP A 166 -0.11 9.96 -6.09
CA TRP A 166 -1.20 10.86 -6.44
C TRP A 166 -2.53 10.16 -6.21
N THR A 167 -3.57 10.93 -5.90
CA THR A 167 -4.93 10.44 -6.12
C THR A 167 -5.10 10.14 -7.61
N THR A 168 -5.83 9.09 -7.94
CA THR A 168 -5.92 8.60 -9.33
C THR A 168 -7.33 8.22 -9.72
N VAL A 169 -7.59 8.27 -11.03
CA VAL A 169 -8.76 7.65 -11.66
C VAL A 169 -8.34 6.35 -12.34
N SER A 170 -9.28 5.40 -12.42
CA SER A 170 -9.07 4.14 -13.16
C SER A 170 -9.56 4.24 -14.61
N ASP A 171 -9.12 5.28 -15.32
CA ASP A 171 -9.46 5.50 -16.74
C ASP A 171 -8.17 5.80 -17.54
N PRO A 172 -7.77 4.94 -18.50
CA PRO A 172 -6.55 5.09 -19.28
C PRO A 172 -6.55 6.32 -20.21
N LYS A 173 -7.67 7.05 -20.34
CA LYS A 173 -7.70 8.35 -21.04
C LYS A 173 -6.95 9.44 -20.29
N PHE A 174 -6.79 9.28 -18.98
CA PHE A 174 -6.01 10.19 -18.14
C PHE A 174 -4.54 9.77 -18.10
N LEU A 175 -3.70 10.65 -17.58
CA LEU A 175 -2.26 10.46 -17.48
C LEU A 175 -1.67 11.36 -16.37
N TYR A 176 -0.52 10.98 -15.84
CA TYR A 176 0.30 11.84 -14.98
C TYR A 176 0.95 12.91 -15.85
N THR A 177 0.44 14.13 -15.74
CA THR A 177 0.90 15.25 -16.57
C THR A 177 2.33 15.66 -16.18
N GLN A 178 2.93 16.47 -17.05
CA GLN A 178 4.23 17.09 -16.77
C GLN A 178 4.20 17.84 -15.43
N GLU A 179 3.15 18.61 -15.20
CA GLU A 179 2.95 19.37 -13.97
C GLU A 179 2.80 18.45 -12.75
N ASN A 180 2.04 17.35 -12.84
CA ASN A 180 1.92 16.39 -11.74
C ASN A 180 3.28 15.82 -11.32
N VAL A 181 4.12 15.49 -12.30
CA VAL A 181 5.46 14.94 -12.06
C VAL A 181 6.42 15.99 -11.52
N ASP A 182 6.36 17.22 -12.04
CA ASP A 182 7.22 18.32 -11.57
C ASP A 182 6.89 18.71 -10.13
N GLN A 183 5.61 18.80 -9.78
CA GLN A 183 5.17 19.07 -8.40
C GLN A 183 5.67 17.99 -7.43
N MET A 184 5.53 16.71 -7.81
CA MET A 184 6.03 15.61 -6.98
C MET A 184 7.55 15.66 -6.84
N PHE A 185 8.27 15.89 -7.94
CA PHE A 185 9.73 15.98 -7.90
C PHE A 185 10.19 17.10 -6.96
N GLU A 186 9.63 18.31 -7.09
CA GLU A 186 9.98 19.44 -6.23
C GLU A 186 9.69 19.16 -4.75
N LEU A 187 8.62 18.42 -4.47
CA LEU A 187 8.22 18.05 -3.12
C LEU A 187 9.23 17.10 -2.44
N VAL A 188 9.87 16.20 -3.20
CA VAL A 188 10.71 15.13 -2.63
C VAL A 188 12.18 15.15 -3.07
N LYS A 189 12.63 16.11 -3.89
CA LYS A 189 13.99 16.15 -4.47
C LYS A 189 15.14 16.10 -3.45
N ASP A 190 14.90 16.54 -2.23
CA ASP A 190 15.89 16.58 -1.13
C ASP A 190 15.91 15.28 -0.31
N PHE A 191 15.15 14.26 -0.71
CA PHE A 191 15.20 12.91 -0.14
C PHE A 191 16.18 12.04 -0.90
N GLU A 192 16.82 11.12 -0.18
CA GLU A 192 17.77 10.15 -0.73
C GLU A 192 17.04 8.99 -1.41
N GLU A 193 15.99 8.46 -0.77
CA GLU A 193 15.24 7.31 -1.27
C GLU A 193 13.73 7.60 -1.29
N VAL A 194 13.11 7.40 -2.47
CA VAL A 194 11.67 7.59 -2.68
C VAL A 194 11.18 6.57 -3.71
N THR A 195 10.01 5.98 -3.46
CA THR A 195 9.26 5.25 -4.48
C THR A 195 7.96 5.98 -4.83
N PHE A 196 7.58 5.95 -6.11
CA PHE A 196 6.35 6.59 -6.59
C PHE A 196 5.31 5.53 -6.95
N PRO A 197 4.20 5.42 -6.21
CA PRO A 197 3.06 4.60 -6.59
C PRO A 197 2.43 5.09 -7.89
N VAL A 198 2.46 4.25 -8.93
CA VAL A 198 1.92 4.55 -10.26
C VAL A 198 0.84 3.53 -10.60
N ARG A 199 -0.40 3.99 -10.74
CA ARG A 199 -1.49 3.15 -11.25
C ARG A 199 -1.17 2.63 -12.66
N ALA A 200 -1.25 1.32 -12.84
CA ALA A 200 -0.82 0.63 -14.06
C ALA A 200 -1.53 1.13 -15.33
N CYS A 201 -2.85 1.36 -15.29
CA CYS A 201 -3.59 1.79 -16.47
C CYS A 201 -3.19 3.17 -17.01
N LEU A 202 -2.48 3.98 -16.23
CA LEU A 202 -2.05 5.33 -16.61
C LEU A 202 -0.60 5.37 -17.12
N ILE A 203 0.20 4.32 -16.91
CA ILE A 203 1.66 4.41 -17.07
C ILE A 203 2.11 4.62 -18.52
N SER A 204 1.51 3.90 -19.47
CA SER A 204 1.96 3.93 -20.87
C SER A 204 1.84 5.32 -21.48
N ASN A 205 0.72 6.01 -21.22
CA ASN A 205 0.48 7.38 -21.65
C ASN A 205 1.29 8.43 -20.87
N SER A 206 1.80 8.05 -19.68
CA SER A 206 2.53 8.94 -18.77
C SER A 206 4.04 8.72 -18.78
N TRP A 207 4.54 7.77 -19.57
CA TRP A 207 5.91 7.27 -19.45
C TRP A 207 6.96 8.35 -19.71
N LYS A 208 6.70 9.25 -20.68
CA LYS A 208 7.58 10.37 -21.00
C LYS A 208 7.85 11.25 -19.78
N GLN A 209 6.84 11.45 -18.95
CA GLN A 209 6.91 12.27 -17.74
C GLN A 209 7.49 11.45 -16.58
N LEU A 210 6.92 10.27 -16.30
CA LEU A 210 7.29 9.43 -15.15
C LEU A 210 8.75 8.98 -15.16
N GLN A 211 9.32 8.64 -16.32
CA GLN A 211 10.71 8.22 -16.42
C GLN A 211 11.72 9.28 -15.93
N ARG A 212 11.30 10.54 -15.83
CA ARG A 212 12.14 11.63 -15.31
C ARG A 212 12.40 11.51 -13.81
N LEU A 213 11.46 10.93 -13.04
CA LEU A 213 11.60 10.73 -11.60
C LEU A 213 12.76 9.78 -11.29
N ILE A 214 12.80 8.64 -11.98
CA ILE A 214 13.79 7.58 -11.75
C ILE A 214 15.18 7.86 -12.34
N LYS A 215 15.41 9.06 -12.87
CA LYS A 215 16.76 9.54 -13.26
C LYS A 215 17.60 9.90 -12.05
N LYS A 216 16.97 10.35 -10.96
CA LYS A 216 17.66 10.60 -9.69
C LYS A 216 17.99 9.24 -9.04
N GLU A 217 19.18 9.12 -8.48
CA GLU A 217 19.58 7.94 -7.70
C GLU A 217 18.70 7.81 -6.44
N GLY A 218 18.39 6.57 -6.07
CA GLY A 218 17.47 6.26 -4.96
C GLY A 218 15.98 6.44 -5.29
N PHE A 219 15.63 6.93 -6.48
CA PHE A 219 14.23 7.09 -6.90
C PHE A 219 13.77 5.88 -7.73
N SER A 220 12.59 5.35 -7.40
CA SER A 220 12.02 4.14 -8.00
C SER A 220 10.50 4.27 -8.24
N LEU A 221 9.92 3.32 -8.97
CA LEU A 221 8.46 3.23 -9.16
C LEU A 221 7.89 2.01 -8.44
N THR A 222 6.68 2.15 -7.90
CA THR A 222 5.82 1.03 -7.49
C THR A 222 4.59 1.04 -8.37
N ILE A 223 4.58 0.20 -9.40
CA ILE A 223 3.46 0.14 -10.34
C ILE A 223 2.40 -0.79 -9.76
N TRP A 224 1.18 -0.30 -9.60
CA TRP A 224 0.14 -1.04 -8.89
C TRP A 224 -1.16 -1.11 -9.69
N ASN A 225 -1.90 -2.19 -9.48
CA ASN A 225 -3.27 -2.30 -9.96
C ASN A 225 -4.08 -3.24 -9.05
N ASN A 226 -5.35 -2.91 -8.82
CA ASN A 226 -6.24 -3.75 -8.00
C ASN A 226 -6.89 -4.88 -8.80
N GLU A 227 -6.67 -4.90 -10.11
CA GLU A 227 -7.16 -5.89 -11.06
C GLU A 227 -5.99 -6.52 -11.82
N PRO A 228 -6.15 -7.74 -12.33
CA PRO A 228 -5.17 -8.35 -13.22
C PRO A 228 -4.78 -7.41 -14.36
N VAL A 229 -3.48 -7.31 -14.62
CA VAL A 229 -2.96 -6.49 -15.71
C VAL A 229 -2.97 -7.32 -16.99
N ASP A 230 -3.58 -6.81 -18.06
CA ASP A 230 -3.66 -7.51 -19.34
C ASP A 230 -2.27 -7.75 -19.98
N GLY A 231 -2.16 -8.78 -20.82
CA GLY A 231 -0.90 -9.17 -21.44
C GLY A 231 -0.25 -8.07 -22.30
N LYS A 232 -1.04 -7.13 -22.84
CA LYS A 232 -0.50 -6.02 -23.66
C LYS A 232 0.26 -5.04 -22.77
N LEU A 233 -0.31 -4.65 -21.64
CA LEU A 233 0.35 -3.79 -20.67
C LEU A 233 1.54 -4.50 -20.02
N GLN A 234 1.43 -5.81 -19.73
CA GLN A 234 2.57 -6.59 -19.24
C GLN A 234 3.77 -6.55 -20.21
N ASN A 235 3.55 -6.78 -21.50
CA ASN A 235 4.63 -6.70 -22.48
C ASN A 235 5.22 -5.30 -22.57
N TRP A 236 4.36 -4.27 -22.58
CA TRP A 236 4.82 -2.88 -22.59
C TRP A 236 5.71 -2.57 -21.39
N LEU A 237 5.33 -3.02 -20.18
CA LEU A 237 6.15 -2.83 -18.98
C LEU A 237 7.52 -3.50 -19.15
N LYS A 238 7.57 -4.77 -19.58
CA LYS A 238 8.83 -5.49 -19.80
C LYS A 238 9.78 -4.79 -20.77
N GLU A 239 9.23 -4.10 -21.78
CA GLU A 239 10.01 -3.37 -22.79
C GLU A 239 10.47 -1.98 -22.32
N ASN A 240 9.76 -1.35 -21.39
CA ASN A 240 9.93 0.08 -21.10
C ASN A 240 10.45 0.36 -19.69
N THR A 241 10.24 -0.52 -18.71
CA THR A 241 10.61 -0.28 -17.30
C THR A 241 11.83 -1.09 -16.88
N ASP A 242 12.67 -0.50 -16.04
CA ASP A 242 13.83 -1.17 -15.45
C ASP A 242 13.39 -1.98 -14.21
N PRO A 243 13.51 -3.31 -14.20
CA PRO A 243 13.11 -4.14 -13.07
C PRO A 243 13.93 -3.89 -11.78
N ILE A 244 15.11 -3.27 -11.88
CA ILE A 244 15.90 -2.89 -10.70
C ILE A 244 15.33 -1.64 -10.04
N LYS A 245 14.72 -0.74 -10.82
CA LYS A 245 14.12 0.52 -10.34
C LYS A 245 12.60 0.48 -10.21
N THR A 246 11.99 -0.68 -10.38
CA THR A 246 10.54 -0.82 -10.46
C THR A 246 10.06 -2.04 -9.68
N PHE A 247 9.22 -1.80 -8.68
CA PHE A 247 8.42 -2.83 -8.05
C PHE A 247 7.04 -2.92 -8.73
N TYR A 248 6.53 -4.15 -8.89
CA TYR A 248 5.24 -4.42 -9.53
C TYR A 248 4.30 -5.02 -8.50
N ASP A 249 3.38 -4.19 -8.01
CA ASP A 249 2.34 -4.55 -7.05
C ASP A 249 1.10 -5.04 -7.82
N PHE A 250 1.20 -6.23 -8.41
CA PHE A 250 0.18 -6.84 -9.26
C PHE A 250 -0.36 -8.13 -8.68
N ILE A 251 -1.53 -8.50 -9.18
CA ILE A 251 -2.22 -9.73 -8.82
C ILE A 251 -2.62 -10.51 -10.09
N ASP A 252 -2.78 -11.82 -9.95
CA ASP A 252 -3.32 -12.71 -10.98
C ASP A 252 -4.86 -12.75 -10.97
N GLU A 253 -5.46 -13.50 -11.89
CA GLU A 253 -6.92 -13.71 -11.99
C GLU A 253 -7.56 -14.23 -10.69
N ASN A 254 -6.77 -14.95 -9.90
CA ASN A 254 -7.17 -15.49 -8.61
C ASN A 254 -6.98 -14.49 -7.46
N LYS A 255 -6.51 -13.26 -7.74
CA LYS A 255 -6.14 -12.21 -6.79
C LYS A 255 -4.94 -12.58 -5.90
N ASN A 256 -4.12 -13.53 -6.35
CA ASN A 256 -2.84 -13.80 -5.71
C ASN A 256 -1.79 -12.83 -6.23
N PRO A 257 -0.83 -12.40 -5.38
CA PRO A 257 0.26 -11.56 -5.83
C PRO A 257 1.04 -12.21 -6.98
N LEU A 258 1.22 -11.45 -8.05
CA LEU A 258 1.84 -11.89 -9.30
C LEU A 258 3.34 -11.59 -9.27
N ARG A 259 4.18 -12.63 -9.42
CA ARG A 259 5.60 -12.44 -9.73
C ARG A 259 5.74 -12.04 -11.19
N PHE A 260 5.98 -10.76 -11.42
CA PHE A 260 5.96 -10.17 -12.76
C PHE A 260 7.28 -10.38 -13.55
N TRP A 261 8.39 -10.58 -12.84
CA TRP A 261 9.73 -10.88 -13.38
C TRP A 261 10.28 -12.19 -12.80
#